data_AF-A0A4R1KIJ4-F1
#
_entry.id   AF-A0A4R1KIJ4-F1
#
_cell.length_a   1.000
_cell.length_b   1.000
_cell.length_c   1.000
_cell.angle_alpha   90.00
_cell.angle_beta   90.00
_cell.angle_gamma   90.00
#
_symmetry.space_group_name_H-M   'P 1'
#
loop_
_entity.id
_entity.type
_entity.pdbx_description
1 polymer ?
#
loop_
_entity_poly.entity_id
_entity_poly.type
_entity_poly.pdbx_seq_one_letter_code
_entity_poly.pdbx_strand_id
1 'polypeptide(L)'
;MFDAFGNKVRIKSTPETENKGLAGKEGEVFGQTTPSMMDVEVIGSLTEDIAINVHFEDLNESFWFAEDLIENLDNGQGTEITIDGVGKKWTKGENGEWIEENVKQDSKWWQFWK
;
A
#
# COMPACT_ATOMS: atom_id res chain seq x y z
N MET A 1 -11.53 4.40 0.83
CA MET A 1 -10.19 3.76 0.78
C MET A 1 -9.88 3.29 2.19
N PHE A 2 -9.22 2.15 2.35
CA PHE A 2 -8.85 1.65 3.68
C PHE A 2 -7.83 2.58 4.34
N ASP A 3 -7.99 2.81 5.65
CA ASP A 3 -7.29 3.87 6.39
C ASP A 3 -5.77 3.72 6.36
N ALA A 4 -5.22 2.51 6.39
CA ALA A 4 -3.77 2.34 6.40
C ALA A 4 -3.12 2.37 5.01
N PHE A 5 -3.90 2.39 3.91
CA PHE A 5 -3.34 2.45 2.56
C PHE A 5 -2.42 3.68 2.40
N GLY A 6 -1.22 3.51 1.87
CA GLY A 6 -0.21 4.56 1.73
C GLY A 6 0.55 4.91 3.01
N ASN A 7 0.28 4.26 4.16
CA ASN A 7 1.10 4.44 5.36
C ASN A 7 2.53 3.93 5.10
N LYS A 8 3.53 4.68 5.56
CA LYS A 8 4.90 4.16 5.63
C LYS A 8 5.06 3.25 6.82
N VAL A 9 5.69 2.12 6.58
CA VAL A 9 5.93 1.09 7.57
C VAL A 9 7.37 0.61 7.51
N ARG A 10 7.85 0.05 8.61
CA ARG A 10 9.09 -0.72 8.68
C ARG A 10 8.76 -2.16 9.03
N ILE A 11 9.47 -3.10 8.41
CA ILE A 11 9.34 -4.52 8.73
C ILE A 11 10.20 -4.85 9.95
N LYS A 12 9.60 -5.47 10.97
CA LYS A 12 10.31 -5.90 12.18
C LYS A 12 11.31 -7.01 11.87
N SER A 13 12.39 -7.07 12.66
CA SER A 13 13.39 -8.14 12.56
C SER A 13 12.87 -9.39 13.25
N THR A 14 12.60 -10.44 12.48
CA THR A 14 12.33 -11.79 12.95
C THR A 14 13.08 -12.78 12.06
N PRO A 15 13.28 -14.04 12.48
CA PRO A 15 13.94 -15.03 11.63
C PRO A 15 13.30 -15.15 10.23
N GLU A 16 11.98 -15.05 10.13
CA GLU A 16 11.25 -15.11 8.85
C GLU A 16 11.57 -13.92 7.93
N THR A 17 11.57 -12.71 8.46
CA THR A 17 11.83 -11.48 7.67
C THR A 17 13.31 -11.31 7.35
N GLU A 18 14.20 -11.75 8.24
CA GLU A 18 15.65 -11.79 8.01
C GLU A 18 16.01 -12.78 6.90
N ASN A 19 15.44 -13.98 6.92
CA ASN A 19 15.66 -14.99 5.89
C ASN A 19 15.20 -14.55 4.49
N LYS A 20 14.17 -13.69 4.41
CA LYS A 20 13.69 -13.09 3.15
C LYS A 20 14.43 -11.80 2.78
N GLY A 21 15.33 -11.29 3.63
CA GLY A 21 16.05 -10.04 3.41
C GLY A 21 15.18 -8.78 3.52
N LEU A 22 14.05 -8.88 4.21
CA LEU A 22 13.05 -7.82 4.36
C LEU A 22 13.12 -7.11 5.72
N ALA A 23 13.78 -7.71 6.72
CA ALA A 23 13.96 -7.12 8.04
C ALA A 23 14.55 -5.71 7.98
N GLY A 24 13.92 -4.75 8.66
CA GLY A 24 14.34 -3.37 8.75
C GLY A 24 14.08 -2.53 7.50
N LYS A 25 13.59 -3.11 6.39
CA LYS A 25 13.20 -2.35 5.21
C LYS A 25 11.96 -1.52 5.48
N GLU A 26 11.91 -0.37 4.82
CA GLU A 26 10.76 0.52 4.82
C GLU A 26 9.98 0.33 3.52
N GLY A 27 8.65 0.39 3.62
CA GLY A 27 7.76 0.27 2.48
C GLY A 27 6.43 0.97 2.74
N GLU A 28 5.52 0.86 1.80
CA GLU A 28 4.20 1.49 1.86
C GLU A 28 3.10 0.43 1.88
N VAL A 29 2.11 0.60 2.74
CA VAL A 29 0.95 -0.28 2.78
C VAL A 29 0.16 -0.12 1.48
N PHE A 30 0.04 -1.19 0.72
CA PHE A 30 -0.62 -1.21 -0.58
C PHE A 30 -1.95 -1.98 -0.56
N GLY A 31 -2.29 -2.62 0.56
CA GLY A 31 -3.56 -3.30 0.69
C GLY A 31 -3.69 -4.13 1.96
N GLN A 32 -4.89 -4.70 2.13
CA GLN A 32 -5.24 -5.65 3.17
C GLN A 32 -6.05 -6.77 2.52
N THR A 33 -5.90 -7.99 3.03
CA THR A 33 -6.70 -9.14 2.60
C THR A 33 -7.10 -10.02 3.77
N THR A 34 -7.99 -10.97 3.49
CA THR A 34 -8.42 -12.06 4.37
C THR A 34 -7.85 -13.37 3.82
N PRO A 35 -6.68 -13.83 4.32
CA PRO A 35 -5.97 -14.99 3.75
C PRO A 35 -6.80 -16.26 3.67
N SER A 36 -7.77 -16.50 4.56
CA SER A 36 -8.63 -17.69 4.44
C SER A 36 -9.48 -17.73 3.16
N MET A 37 -9.70 -16.60 2.51
CA MET A 37 -10.49 -16.46 1.29
C MET A 37 -9.61 -16.36 0.02
N MET A 38 -8.29 -16.28 0.17
CA MET A 38 -7.34 -15.97 -0.90
C MET A 38 -6.12 -16.88 -0.80
N ASP A 39 -5.64 -17.43 -1.92
CA ASP A 39 -4.41 -18.25 -1.91
C ASP A 39 -3.16 -17.36 -1.98
N VAL A 40 -2.79 -16.74 -0.85
CA VAL A 40 -1.63 -15.84 -0.72
C VAL A 40 -0.59 -16.38 0.26
N GLU A 41 0.70 -16.25 -0.09
CA GLU A 41 1.80 -16.54 0.83
C GLU A 41 1.96 -15.38 1.83
N VAL A 42 1.72 -15.66 3.11
CA VAL A 42 1.90 -14.69 4.20
C VAL A 42 3.21 -14.95 4.94
N ILE A 43 4.00 -13.90 5.12
CA ILE A 43 5.21 -13.91 5.95
C ILE A 43 4.79 -13.65 7.40
N GLY A 44 5.20 -14.54 8.30
CA GLY A 44 4.86 -14.46 9.73
C GLY A 44 3.71 -15.37 10.14
N SER A 45 3.38 -15.34 11.43
CA SER A 45 2.27 -16.11 12.00
C SER A 45 1.03 -15.23 12.13
N LEU A 46 -0.03 -15.59 11.44
CA LEU A 46 -1.32 -14.89 11.52
C LEU A 46 -1.95 -15.09 12.90
N THR A 47 -2.15 -13.99 13.63
CA THR A 47 -2.97 -13.96 14.86
C THR A 47 -4.45 -13.78 14.56
N GLU A 48 -4.75 -13.12 13.43
CA GLU A 48 -6.08 -12.89 12.89
C GLU A 48 -6.09 -13.23 11.41
N ASP A 49 -7.27 -13.36 10.81
CA ASP A 49 -7.43 -13.64 9.38
C ASP A 49 -7.26 -12.37 8.53
N ILE A 50 -6.15 -11.68 8.76
CA ILE A 50 -5.78 -10.41 8.15
C ILE A 50 -4.31 -10.45 7.76
N ALA A 51 -4.01 -10.14 6.50
CA ALA A 51 -2.64 -9.87 6.06
C ALA A 51 -2.55 -8.51 5.38
N ILE A 52 -1.43 -7.84 5.57
CA ILE A 52 -1.17 -6.50 5.02
C ILE A 52 -0.17 -6.63 3.87
N ASN A 53 -0.50 -6.03 2.73
CA ASN A 53 0.41 -5.94 1.60
C ASN A 53 1.30 -4.72 1.78
N VAL A 54 2.61 -4.92 1.75
CA VAL A 54 3.59 -3.83 1.77
C VAL A 54 4.36 -3.85 0.46
N HIS A 55 4.35 -2.72 -0.24
CA HIS A 55 5.13 -2.48 -1.44
C HIS A 55 6.48 -1.86 -1.10
N PHE A 56 7.54 -2.37 -1.73
CA PHE A 56 8.90 -1.86 -1.58
C PHE A 56 9.35 -1.27 -2.92
N GLU A 57 9.48 0.05 -2.97
CA GLU A 57 9.92 0.76 -4.18
C GLU A 57 11.32 0.30 -4.64
N ASP A 58 12.24 0.03 -3.70
CA ASP A 58 13.61 -0.42 -4.01
C ASP A 58 13.66 -1.83 -4.63
N LEU A 59 12.65 -2.65 -4.36
CA LEU A 59 12.50 -4.00 -4.90
C LEU A 59 11.53 -4.04 -6.10
N ASN A 60 10.70 -3.01 -6.26
CA ASN A 60 9.55 -3.00 -7.16
C ASN A 60 8.68 -4.26 -6.99
N GLU A 61 8.50 -4.68 -5.74
CA GLU A 61 7.80 -5.92 -5.36
C GLU A 61 7.00 -5.70 -4.07
N SER A 62 5.92 -6.47 -3.90
CA SER A 62 5.09 -6.42 -2.70
C SER A 62 5.00 -7.78 -2.03
N PHE A 63 4.92 -7.77 -0.71
CA PHE A 63 4.80 -8.98 0.11
C PHE A 63 3.63 -8.86 1.08
N TRP A 64 3.01 -9.99 1.43
CA TRP A 64 1.97 -10.06 2.45
C TRP A 64 2.60 -10.43 3.79
N PHE A 65 2.32 -9.63 4.81
CA PHE A 65 2.82 -9.84 6.16
C PHE A 65 1.68 -10.04 7.14
N ALA A 66 1.95 -10.82 8.19
CA ALA A 66 1.21 -10.74 9.42
C ALA A 66 1.35 -9.34 10.03
N GLU A 67 0.25 -8.82 10.61
CA GLU A 67 0.19 -7.45 11.13
C GLU A 67 1.23 -7.19 12.23
N ASP A 68 1.55 -8.21 13.02
CA ASP A 68 2.53 -8.13 14.10
C ASP A 68 3.97 -7.89 13.62
N LEU A 69 4.28 -8.14 12.34
CA LEU A 69 5.58 -7.87 11.73
C LEU A 69 5.73 -6.43 11.22
N ILE A 70 4.66 -5.63 11.31
CA ILE A 70 4.63 -4.27 10.77
C ILE A 70 4.80 -3.26 11.91
N GLU A 71 5.71 -2.31 11.70
CA GLU A 71 5.88 -1.12 12.53
C GLU A 71 5.45 0.11 11.72
N ASN A 72 4.40 0.80 12.17
CA ASN A 72 3.94 2.03 11.50
C ASN A 72 4.93 3.18 11.77
N LEU A 73 5.41 3.84 10.71
CA LEU A 73 6.30 4.98 10.79
C LEU A 73 5.55 6.31 10.65
N ASP A 74 4.58 6.35 9.74
CA ASP A 74 3.68 7.48 9.55
C ASP A 74 2.28 7.03 9.12
N ASN A 75 1.38 8.00 8.95
CA ASN A 75 0.01 7.80 8.48
C ASN A 75 -0.16 8.03 6.97
N GLY A 76 0.94 8.09 6.21
CA GLY A 76 0.95 8.32 4.77
C GLY A 76 0.58 9.74 4.36
N GLN A 77 0.69 10.74 5.24
CA GLN A 77 0.37 12.14 4.92
C GLN A 77 1.04 12.59 3.62
N GLY A 78 0.25 13.20 2.73
CA GLY A 78 0.72 13.70 1.44
C GLY A 78 0.82 12.62 0.34
N THR A 79 0.52 11.36 0.64
CA THR A 79 0.43 10.32 -0.40
C THR A 79 -0.67 10.68 -1.39
N GLU A 80 -0.35 10.58 -2.68
CA GLU A 80 -1.26 10.91 -3.77
C GLU A 80 -1.61 9.66 -4.58
N ILE A 81 -2.88 9.54 -4.95
CA ILE A 81 -3.37 8.48 -5.82
C ILE A 81 -4.08 9.12 -6.99
N THR A 82 -3.71 8.66 -8.18
CA THR A 82 -4.44 8.91 -9.41
C THR A 82 -4.71 7.58 -10.09
N ILE A 83 -5.83 7.49 -10.79
CA ILE A 83 -6.19 6.29 -11.56
C ILE A 83 -6.37 6.74 -13.00
N ASP A 84 -5.63 6.11 -13.91
CA ASP A 84 -5.74 6.41 -15.33
C ASP A 84 -7.18 6.28 -15.82
N GLY A 85 -7.63 7.30 -16.55
CA GLY A 85 -9.01 7.38 -17.03
C GLY A 85 -10.00 7.94 -16.00
N VAL A 86 -9.62 8.08 -14.72
CA VAL A 86 -10.45 8.70 -13.69
C VAL A 86 -9.97 10.13 -13.45
N GLY A 87 -10.84 11.12 -13.70
CA GLY A 87 -10.57 12.54 -13.45
C GLY A 87 -10.57 12.92 -11.96
N LYS A 88 -9.99 12.08 -11.11
CA LYS A 88 -9.92 12.27 -9.66
C LYS A 88 -8.51 12.03 -9.16
N LYS A 89 -8.16 12.80 -8.14
CA LYS A 89 -6.95 12.66 -7.34
C LYS A 89 -7.40 12.51 -5.90
N TRP A 90 -6.75 11.60 -5.18
CA TRP A 90 -6.92 11.49 -3.74
C TRP A 90 -5.59 11.81 -3.07
N THR A 91 -5.62 12.67 -2.06
CA THR A 91 -4.45 13.04 -1.27
C THR A 91 -4.71 12.68 0.18
N LYS A 92 -3.76 12.03 0.84
CA LYS A 92 -3.92 11.66 2.24
C LYS A 92 -3.63 12.85 3.16
N GLY A 93 -4.63 13.24 3.95
CA GLY A 93 -4.57 14.37 4.88
C GLY A 93 -3.77 14.07 6.14
N GLU A 94 -3.55 15.10 6.97
CA GLU A 94 -2.76 14.98 8.21
C GLU A 94 -3.40 14.08 9.27
N ASN A 95 -4.73 13.92 9.20
CA ASN A 95 -5.51 13.02 10.06
C ASN A 95 -5.59 11.58 9.52
N GLY A 96 -4.93 11.28 8.40
CA GLY A 96 -4.97 9.98 7.73
C GLY A 96 -6.18 9.76 6.81
N GLU A 97 -7.12 10.71 6.73
CA GLU A 97 -8.26 10.62 5.82
C GLU A 97 -7.88 10.94 4.37
N TRP A 98 -8.62 10.38 3.42
CA TRP A 98 -8.42 10.64 1.99
C TRP A 98 -9.25 11.83 1.52
N ILE A 99 -8.58 12.87 1.05
CA ILE A 99 -9.19 14.07 0.48
C ILE A 99 -9.30 13.88 -1.04
N GLU A 100 -10.52 13.91 -1.57
CA GLU A 100 -10.80 13.78 -3.00
C GLU A 100 -10.84 15.14 -3.70
N GLU A 101 -10.16 15.25 -4.83
CA GLU A 101 -10.18 16.41 -5.71
C GLU A 101 -10.51 15.99 -7.16
N ASN A 102 -11.34 16.79 -7.84
CA ASN A 102 -11.60 16.59 -9.26
C ASN A 102 -10.45 17.18 -10.08
N VAL A 103 -9.80 16.35 -10.89
CA VAL A 103 -8.75 16.78 -11.82
C VAL A 103 -9.37 16.93 -13.20
N LYS A 104 -9.21 18.10 -13.82
CA LYS A 104 -9.67 18.30 -15.20
C LYS A 104 -8.90 17.35 -16.11
N GLN A 105 -9.60 16.35 -16.63
CA GLN A 105 -9.06 15.48 -17.66
C GLN A 105 -9.03 16.27 -18.96
N ASP A 106 -7.86 16.77 -19.35
CA ASP A 106 -7.63 17.32 -20.70
C ASP A 106 -7.67 16.15 -21.70
N SER A 107 -8.88 15.66 -21.97
CA SER A 107 -9.10 14.65 -23.01
C SER A 107 -8.78 15.29 -24.35
N LYS A 108 -7.58 15.04 -24.88
CA LYS A 108 -7.19 15.41 -26.24
C LYS A 108 -7.78 14.42 -27.26
N TRP A 109 -9.09 14.22 -27.19
CA TRP A 109 -9.86 13.31 -28.05
C TRP A 109 -9.65 13.57 -29.56
N TRP A 110 -9.20 14.78 -29.93
CA TRP A 110 -8.83 15.17 -31.30
C TRP A 110 -7.55 14.53 -31.84
N GLN A 111 -6.69 13.93 -31.00
CA GLN A 111 -5.47 13.26 -31.46
C GLN A 111 -5.70 11.83 -31.99
N PHE A 112 -6.89 11.28 -31.79
CA PHE A 112 -7.26 9.92 -32.19
C PHE A 112 -7.96 9.85 -33.56
N TRP A 113 -8.14 10.99 -34.24
CA TRP A 113 -8.65 11.04 -35.61
C TRP A 113 -7.48 11.31 -36.57
N LYS A 114 -7.08 10.28 -37.31
CA LYS A 114 -6.24 10.36 -38.52
C LYS A 114 -6.78 9.41 -39.58
#